data_AF-A0AA39XDG5-F1
#
_entry.id   AF-A0AA39XDG5-F1
#
_cell.length_a   1.000
_cell.length_b   1.000
_cell.length_c   1.000
_cell.angle_alpha   90.00
_cell.angle_beta   90.00
_cell.angle_gamma   90.00
#
_symmetry.space_group_name_H-M   'P 1'
#
loop_
_entity.id
_entity.type
_entity.pdbx_description
1 polymer ?
#
loop_
_entity_poly.entity_id
_entity_poly.type
_entity_poly.pdbx_seq_one_letter_code
_entity_poly.pdbx_strand_id
1 'polypeptide(L)'
;MLEVHLNTSYDVVDHLVLTVGAKTFTGLPKPLRLKESLPKFSSYSPNTIYHELTYPPKFHPQTTWNIEDFQHNALLTQALPAWRCSSCFGTIETFLNMISSFSHVGLNAEVYRDRERIVDRVSKGKDLWVREGETFVEVEGNEDVPGYLEEGREERERFGYMVDRRGEGAGFRDWEG
;
A
#
# COMPACT_ATOMS: atom_id res chain seq x y z
N MET A 1 2.58 -19.27 13.60
CA MET A 1 2.59 -18.70 12.23
C MET A 1 2.85 -17.20 12.25
N LEU A 2 2.12 -16.36 13.02
CA LEU A 2 2.41 -14.92 13.11
C LEU A 2 3.85 -14.63 13.56
N GLU A 3 4.31 -15.26 14.65
CA GLU A 3 5.68 -15.13 15.16
C GLU A 3 6.77 -15.40 14.12
N VAL A 4 6.56 -16.36 13.21
CA VAL A 4 7.50 -16.64 12.11
C VAL A 4 7.56 -15.45 11.16
N HIS A 5 6.40 -14.94 10.72
CA HIS A 5 6.35 -13.78 9.81
C HIS A 5 7.04 -12.57 10.44
N LEU A 6 6.73 -12.27 11.71
CA LEU A 6 7.37 -11.19 12.46
C LEU A 6 8.89 -11.36 12.44
N ASN A 7 9.42 -12.51 12.85
CA ASN A 7 10.86 -12.72 12.87
C ASN A 7 11.52 -12.69 11.48
N THR A 8 10.80 -13.03 10.41
CA THR A 8 11.38 -13.06 9.06
C THR A 8 11.34 -11.73 8.33
N SER A 9 10.34 -10.89 8.61
CA SER A 9 10.12 -9.67 7.84
C SER A 9 10.37 -8.39 8.61
N TYR A 10 10.41 -8.43 9.95
CA TYR A 10 10.42 -7.22 10.77
C TYR A 10 11.59 -6.28 10.44
N ASP A 11 12.78 -6.83 10.20
CA ASP A 11 13.97 -6.02 9.90
C ASP A 11 14.00 -5.45 8.48
N VAL A 12 13.08 -5.87 7.61
CA VAL A 12 13.02 -5.46 6.19
C VAL A 12 11.72 -4.73 5.84
N VAL A 13 10.81 -4.55 6.79
CA VAL A 13 9.58 -3.76 6.61
C VAL A 13 9.64 -2.52 7.49
N ASP A 14 9.18 -1.40 6.96
CA ASP A 14 9.09 -0.15 7.71
C ASP A 14 7.95 -0.21 8.74
N HIS A 15 6.82 -0.77 8.32
CA HIS A 15 5.65 -0.94 9.15
C HIS A 15 5.04 -2.33 8.96
N LEU A 16 4.53 -2.87 10.05
CA LEU A 16 3.72 -4.07 10.05
C LEU A 16 2.27 -3.70 10.34
N VAL A 17 1.37 -3.96 9.41
CA VAL A 17 -0.07 -3.69 9.60
C VAL A 17 -0.80 -5.00 9.91
N LEU A 18 -1.43 -5.05 11.09
CA LEU A 18 -2.19 -6.20 11.56
C LEU A 18 -3.68 -5.87 11.57
N THR A 19 -4.42 -6.43 10.62
CA THR A 19 -5.89 -6.31 10.55
C THR A 19 -6.56 -7.52 11.20
N VAL A 20 -7.43 -7.29 12.18
CA VAL A 20 -8.03 -8.38 12.98
C VAL A 20 -9.55 -8.29 13.02
N GLY A 21 -10.21 -9.30 12.42
CA GLY A 21 -11.66 -9.42 12.44
C GLY A 21 -12.21 -10.08 13.71
N ALA A 22 -13.31 -9.56 14.24
CA ALA A 22 -14.04 -10.11 15.39
C ALA A 22 -15.11 -11.16 14.99
N LYS A 23 -15.12 -11.60 13.73
CA LYS A 23 -16.01 -12.65 13.21
C LYS A 23 -15.22 -13.81 12.60
N THR A 24 -15.75 -15.03 12.69
CA THR A 24 -15.27 -16.20 11.95
C THR A 24 -15.67 -16.11 10.46
N PHE A 25 -15.14 -17.01 9.63
CA PHE A 25 -15.57 -17.18 8.23
C PHE A 25 -17.08 -17.44 8.09
N THR A 26 -17.70 -18.07 9.09
CA THR A 26 -19.15 -18.33 9.16
C THR A 26 -19.96 -17.21 9.81
N GLY A 27 -19.33 -16.09 10.18
CA GLY A 27 -20.00 -14.91 10.74
C GLY A 27 -20.25 -14.95 12.25
N LEU A 28 -19.85 -16.03 12.93
CA LEU A 28 -19.96 -16.15 14.38
C LEU A 28 -18.96 -15.22 15.08
N PRO A 29 -19.25 -14.74 16.31
CA PRO A 29 -18.30 -13.98 17.10
C PRO A 29 -17.00 -14.75 17.30
N LYS A 30 -15.86 -14.09 17.07
CA LYS A 30 -14.52 -14.64 17.26
C LYS A 30 -13.77 -13.79 18.30
N PRO A 31 -13.23 -14.38 19.37
CA PRO A 31 -12.42 -13.64 20.34
C PRO A 31 -11.16 -13.09 19.68
N LEU A 32 -10.79 -11.86 20.03
CA LEU A 32 -9.61 -11.17 19.52
C LEU A 32 -8.35 -11.60 20.28
N ARG A 33 -8.01 -12.88 20.18
CA ARG A 33 -6.84 -13.50 20.86
C ARG A 33 -5.54 -12.74 20.63
N LEU A 34 -5.36 -12.16 19.43
CA LEU A 34 -4.18 -11.39 19.12
C LEU A 34 -4.04 -10.16 20.03
N LYS A 35 -5.15 -9.44 20.26
CA LYS A 35 -5.24 -8.28 21.17
C LYS A 35 -4.79 -8.64 22.59
N GLU A 36 -5.23 -9.80 23.09
CA GLU A 36 -4.83 -10.34 24.40
C GLU A 36 -3.33 -10.67 24.45
N SER A 37 -2.74 -11.08 23.32
CA SER A 37 -1.34 -11.50 23.22
C SER A 37 -0.37 -10.40 22.78
N LEU A 38 -0.83 -9.18 22.47
CA LEU A 38 0.01 -8.06 22.04
C LEU A 38 1.23 -7.81 22.94
N PRO A 39 1.14 -7.93 24.28
CA PRO A 39 2.32 -7.77 25.15
C PRO A 39 3.47 -8.73 24.85
N LYS A 40 3.19 -9.92 24.29
CA LYS A 40 4.20 -10.91 23.88
C LYS A 40 4.98 -10.46 22.64
N PHE A 41 4.41 -9.55 21.86
CA PHE A 41 4.97 -9.00 20.63
C PHE A 41 5.45 -7.56 20.82
N SER A 42 5.72 -7.16 22.07
CA SER A 42 6.14 -5.81 22.43
C SER A 42 7.42 -5.37 21.72
N SER A 43 8.35 -6.30 21.47
CA SER A 43 9.57 -6.06 20.68
C SER A 43 9.29 -5.56 19.25
N TYR A 44 8.11 -5.88 18.69
CA TYR A 44 7.71 -5.46 17.35
C TYR A 44 6.80 -4.22 17.35
N SER A 45 6.31 -3.81 18.51
CA SER A 45 5.31 -2.74 18.65
C SER A 45 5.71 -1.38 18.08
N PRO A 46 6.98 -0.92 18.12
CA PRO A 46 7.33 0.41 17.60
C PRO A 46 6.87 0.66 16.16
N ASN A 47 6.90 -0.37 15.32
CA ASN A 47 6.61 -0.28 13.90
C ASN A 47 5.29 -0.99 13.53
N THR A 48 4.47 -1.39 14.51
CA THR A 48 3.25 -2.16 14.27
C THR A 48 2.00 -1.29 14.34
N ILE A 49 1.24 -1.26 13.26
CA ILE A 49 -0.10 -0.67 13.18
C ILE A 49 -1.12 -1.78 13.41
N TYR A 50 -1.91 -1.69 14.48
CA TYR A 50 -2.97 -2.64 14.77
C TYR A 50 -4.34 -2.05 14.42
N HIS A 51 -5.10 -2.73 13.56
CA HIS A 51 -6.45 -2.32 13.17
C HIS A 51 -7.47 -3.42 13.45
N GLU A 52 -8.44 -3.13 14.32
CA GLU A 52 -9.59 -3.99 14.53
C GLU A 52 -10.67 -3.67 13.50
N LEU A 53 -11.17 -4.68 12.78
CA LEU A 53 -12.16 -4.44 11.73
C LEU A 53 -13.44 -3.84 12.28
N THR A 54 -13.86 -2.74 11.69
CA THR A 54 -15.17 -2.14 11.95
C THR A 54 -16.19 -2.75 10.99
N TYR A 55 -17.18 -3.45 11.52
CA TYR A 55 -18.28 -4.00 10.72
C TYR A 55 -19.42 -2.97 10.61
N PRO A 56 -19.92 -2.67 9.40
CA PRO A 56 -21.02 -1.72 9.26
C PRO A 56 -22.30 -2.27 9.92
N PRO A 57 -23.20 -1.40 10.45
CA PRO A 57 -24.42 -1.86 11.13
C PRO A 57 -25.33 -2.77 10.30
N LYS A 58 -25.28 -2.64 8.97
CA LYS A 58 -26.05 -3.46 8.02
C LYS A 58 -25.24 -4.61 7.41
N PHE A 59 -24.16 -5.06 8.05
CA PHE A 59 -23.33 -6.15 7.55
C PHE A 59 -24.08 -7.50 7.56
N HIS A 60 -24.77 -7.81 6.46
CA HIS A 60 -25.52 -9.03 6.23
C HIS A 60 -24.96 -9.77 5.00
N PRO A 61 -23.80 -10.44 5.15
CA PRO A 61 -23.17 -11.18 4.07
C PRO A 61 -24.09 -12.30 3.59
N GLN A 62 -24.27 -12.44 2.28
CA GLN A 62 -25.11 -13.48 1.69
C GLN A 62 -24.39 -14.84 1.68
N THR A 63 -23.06 -14.79 1.62
CA THR A 63 -22.19 -15.97 1.60
C THR A 63 -21.01 -15.76 2.54
N THR A 64 -20.37 -16.86 2.94
CA THR A 64 -19.12 -16.80 3.71
C THR A 64 -17.99 -16.13 2.92
N TRP A 65 -18.00 -16.20 1.59
CA TRP A 65 -17.07 -15.47 0.73
C TRP A 65 -17.20 -13.95 0.89
N ASN A 66 -18.41 -13.43 1.08
CA ASN A 66 -18.56 -11.99 1.35
C ASN A 66 -17.94 -11.58 2.70
N ILE A 67 -17.86 -12.51 3.66
CA ILE A 67 -17.16 -12.28 4.93
C ILE A 67 -15.65 -12.29 4.70
N GLU A 68 -15.14 -13.27 3.95
CA GLU A 68 -13.73 -13.35 3.60
C GLU A 68 -13.29 -12.12 2.80
N ASP A 69 -14.00 -11.76 1.74
CA ASP A 69 -13.70 -10.57 0.92
C ASP A 69 -13.65 -9.31 1.78
N PHE A 70 -14.62 -9.12 2.67
CA PHE A 70 -14.64 -7.99 3.59
C PHE A 70 -13.43 -7.99 4.52
N GLN A 71 -13.07 -9.16 5.07
CA GLN A 71 -11.97 -9.27 6.03
C GLN A 71 -10.59 -9.17 5.36
N HIS A 72 -10.39 -9.79 4.20
CA HIS A 72 -9.16 -9.72 3.41
C HIS A 72 -8.91 -8.33 2.86
N ASN A 73 -9.96 -7.63 2.41
CA ASN A 73 -9.84 -6.26 1.91
C ASN A 73 -9.80 -5.21 3.03
N ALA A 74 -9.89 -5.58 4.31
CA ALA A 74 -9.89 -4.62 5.42
C ALA A 74 -8.60 -3.80 5.52
N LEU A 75 -7.47 -4.36 5.07
CA LEU A 75 -6.22 -3.59 4.95
C LEU A 75 -6.42 -2.41 4.00
N LEU A 76 -6.97 -2.68 2.82
CA LEU A 76 -7.20 -1.69 1.76
C LEU A 76 -8.38 -0.77 2.05
N THR A 77 -9.39 -1.20 2.80
CA THR A 77 -10.67 -0.45 2.93
C THR A 77 -10.84 0.23 4.28
N GLN A 78 -10.00 -0.11 5.27
CA GLN A 78 -10.15 0.42 6.63
C GLN A 78 -8.83 0.84 7.27
N ALA A 79 -7.76 0.03 7.14
CA ALA A 79 -6.49 0.33 7.80
C ALA A 79 -5.63 1.32 7.00
N LEU A 80 -5.62 1.19 5.67
CA LEU A 80 -4.90 2.06 4.72
C LEU A 80 -5.78 2.34 3.48
N PRO A 81 -6.99 2.92 3.65
CA PRO A 81 -7.86 3.29 2.55
C PRO A 81 -7.14 4.21 1.56
N ALA A 82 -7.21 3.94 0.26
CA ALA A 82 -6.62 4.75 -0.82
C ALA A 82 -5.08 4.77 -0.97
N TRP A 83 -4.31 4.02 -0.16
CA TRP A 83 -2.83 4.03 -0.21
C TRP A 83 -2.17 2.83 -0.90
N ARG A 84 -2.92 2.05 -1.67
CA ARG A 84 -2.34 1.00 -2.49
C ARG A 84 -1.93 1.55 -3.85
N CYS A 85 -0.61 1.67 -4.05
CA CYS A 85 -0.04 1.98 -5.34
C CYS A 85 0.97 0.90 -5.76
N SER A 86 0.69 0.19 -6.87
CA SER A 86 1.56 -0.88 -7.37
C SER A 86 2.81 -0.38 -8.11
N SER A 87 2.88 0.92 -8.40
CA SER A 87 3.95 1.55 -9.18
C SER A 87 4.60 2.74 -8.46
N CYS A 88 4.25 3.03 -7.20
CA CYS A 88 4.80 4.16 -6.45
C CYS A 88 6.14 3.80 -5.80
N PHE A 89 7.16 3.62 -6.61
CA PHE A 89 8.53 3.35 -6.15
C PHE A 89 9.34 4.64 -6.04
N GLY A 90 10.35 4.63 -5.17
CA GLY A 90 11.27 5.75 -4.99
C GLY A 90 12.45 5.76 -5.96
N THR A 91 12.61 4.72 -6.80
CA THR A 91 13.63 4.67 -7.87
C THR A 91 13.05 4.13 -9.17
N ILE A 92 13.56 4.60 -10.30
CA ILE A 92 13.22 4.12 -11.65
C ILE A 92 13.68 2.68 -11.80
N GLU A 93 14.84 2.30 -11.26
CA GLU A 93 15.30 0.91 -11.24
C GLU A 93 14.24 -0.05 -10.65
N THR A 94 13.67 0.28 -9.50
CA THR A 94 12.64 -0.57 -8.87
C THR A 94 11.37 -0.61 -9.73
N PHE A 95 10.99 0.53 -10.31
CA PHE A 95 9.87 0.61 -11.24
C PHE A 95 10.08 -0.32 -12.44
N LEU A 96 11.28 -0.29 -13.06
CA LEU A 96 11.63 -1.14 -14.19
C LEU A 96 11.66 -2.62 -13.83
N ASN A 97 12.18 -2.98 -12.66
CA ASN A 97 12.14 -4.35 -12.14
C ASN A 97 10.70 -4.86 -12.01
N MET A 98 9.79 -4.02 -11.53
CA MET A 98 8.36 -4.34 -11.49
C MET A 98 7.78 -4.56 -12.89
N ILE A 99 8.00 -3.65 -13.84
CA ILE A 99 7.51 -3.81 -15.23
C ILE A 99 8.06 -5.10 -15.85
N SER A 100 9.33 -5.41 -15.59
CA SER A 100 10.01 -6.60 -16.14
C SER A 100 9.32 -7.91 -15.74
N SER A 101 8.62 -7.92 -14.59
CA SER A 101 7.92 -9.07 -14.03
C SER A 101 6.49 -9.24 -14.57
N PHE A 102 6.03 -8.38 -15.48
CA PHE A 102 4.67 -8.47 -16.03
C PHE A 102 4.51 -9.67 -16.96
N SER A 103 3.57 -10.56 -16.63
CA SER A 103 3.18 -11.68 -17.50
C SER A 103 2.55 -11.24 -18.82
N HIS A 104 1.94 -10.06 -18.85
CA HIS A 104 1.45 -9.43 -20.07
C HIS A 104 2.61 -8.79 -20.83
N VAL A 105 3.30 -9.58 -21.65
CA VAL A 105 4.54 -9.17 -22.35
C VAL A 105 4.42 -7.85 -23.12
N GLY A 106 3.24 -7.51 -23.65
CA GLY A 106 3.01 -6.23 -24.34
C GLY A 106 3.12 -5.01 -23.41
N LEU A 107 2.75 -5.16 -22.14
CA LEU A 107 2.90 -4.11 -21.13
C LEU A 107 4.36 -3.97 -20.66
N ASN A 108 5.23 -4.86 -21.11
CA ASN A 108 6.65 -4.92 -20.80
C ASN A 108 7.54 -4.50 -22.00
N ALA A 109 6.95 -3.88 -23.02
CA ALA A 109 7.67 -3.39 -24.20
C ALA A 109 8.65 -2.26 -23.86
N GLU A 110 9.72 -2.13 -24.66
CA GLU A 110 10.81 -1.15 -24.45
C GLU A 110 10.29 0.29 -24.30
N VAL A 111 9.26 0.66 -25.07
CA VAL A 111 8.64 1.99 -24.98
C VAL A 111 8.13 2.32 -23.57
N TYR A 112 7.69 1.32 -22.79
CA TYR A 112 7.20 1.52 -21.43
C TYR A 112 8.31 1.44 -20.38
N ARG A 113 9.52 1.06 -20.79
CA ARG A 113 10.72 0.99 -19.95
C ARG A 113 11.64 2.20 -20.14
N ASP A 114 11.27 3.13 -21.03
CA ASP A 114 12.01 4.37 -21.25
C ASP A 114 11.95 5.27 -19.99
N ARG A 115 13.13 5.70 -19.51
CA ARG A 115 13.25 6.44 -18.25
C ARG A 115 12.58 7.81 -18.34
N GLU A 116 12.80 8.54 -19.43
CA GLU A 116 12.20 9.85 -19.66
C GLU A 116 10.68 9.77 -19.71
N ARG A 117 10.13 8.78 -20.40
CA ARG A 117 8.70 8.51 -20.43
C ARG A 117 8.14 8.23 -19.06
N ILE A 118 8.81 7.39 -18.25
CA ILE A 118 8.36 7.07 -16.89
C ILE A 118 8.27 8.36 -16.07
N VAL A 119 9.31 9.19 -16.09
CA VAL A 119 9.33 10.47 -15.38
C VAL A 119 8.24 11.43 -15.88
N ASP A 120 8.09 11.60 -17.19
CA ASP A 120 7.06 12.44 -17.81
C ASP A 120 5.65 12.01 -17.39
N ARG A 121 5.37 10.71 -17.44
CA ARG A 121 4.04 10.18 -17.17
C ARG A 121 3.71 10.22 -15.68
N VAL A 122 4.65 9.85 -14.81
CA VAL A 122 4.46 9.87 -13.35
C VAL A 122 4.30 11.31 -12.85
N SER A 123 5.15 12.25 -13.28
CA SER A 123 5.07 13.65 -12.84
C SER A 123 3.78 14.36 -13.27
N LYS A 124 3.19 13.93 -14.40
CA LYS A 124 1.97 14.53 -14.97
C LYS A 124 0.70 13.75 -14.64
N GLY A 125 0.77 12.71 -13.81
CA GLY A 125 -0.38 11.87 -13.48
C GLY A 125 -1.02 11.23 -14.72
N LYS A 126 -0.21 10.69 -15.64
CA LYS A 126 -0.68 10.05 -16.87
C LYS A 126 -0.42 8.55 -16.83
N ASP A 127 -1.31 7.77 -17.46
CA ASP A 127 -1.08 6.34 -17.64
C ASP A 127 0.18 6.11 -18.47
N LEU A 128 1.06 5.23 -17.96
CA LEU A 128 2.31 4.85 -18.60
C LEU A 128 2.05 4.09 -19.91
N TRP A 129 1.00 3.27 -19.93
CA TRP A 129 0.63 2.38 -21.04
C TRP A 129 -0.27 3.03 -22.09
N VAL A 130 -0.82 4.22 -21.81
CA VAL A 130 -1.80 4.94 -22.66
C VAL A 130 -3.07 4.12 -22.89
N ARG A 131 -3.51 3.40 -21.86
CA ARG A 131 -4.74 2.62 -21.89
C ARG A 131 -5.95 3.56 -21.88
N GLU A 132 -6.93 3.24 -22.70
CA GLU A 132 -8.17 3.99 -22.76
C GLU A 132 -8.94 3.85 -21.43
N GLY A 133 -9.44 4.97 -20.90
CA GLY A 133 -10.19 5.02 -19.63
C GLY A 133 -9.33 5.13 -18.37
N GLU A 134 -8.01 4.98 -18.46
CA GLU A 134 -7.10 5.14 -17.31
C GLU A 134 -6.71 6.62 -17.15
N THR A 135 -7.58 7.38 -16.49
CA THR A 135 -7.37 8.80 -16.17
C THR A 135 -7.11 9.01 -14.70
N PHE A 136 -6.12 9.82 -14.36
CA PHE A 136 -5.84 10.23 -12.99
C PHE A 136 -6.29 11.66 -12.78
N VAL A 137 -6.78 11.95 -11.56
CA VAL A 137 -7.17 13.28 -11.14
C VAL A 137 -6.21 13.70 -10.03
N GLU A 138 -5.67 14.90 -10.16
CA GLU A 138 -4.88 15.51 -9.09
C GLU A 138 -5.79 15.96 -7.95
N VAL A 139 -5.41 15.62 -6.73
CA VAL A 139 -6.10 16.06 -5.51
C VAL A 139 -5.19 17.05 -4.80
N GLU A 140 -5.50 18.34 -4.91
CA GLU A 140 -4.76 19.39 -4.20
C GLU A 140 -5.05 19.33 -2.69
N GLY A 141 -4.01 19.47 -1.88
CA GLY A 141 -4.13 19.48 -0.42
C GLY A 141 -4.75 18.20 0.14
N ASN A 142 -4.36 17.04 -0.40
CA ASN A 142 -4.88 15.77 0.08
C ASN A 142 -4.56 15.55 1.57
N GLU A 143 -5.56 15.64 2.43
CA GLU A 143 -5.46 15.34 3.87
C GLU A 143 -5.72 13.85 4.16
N ASP A 144 -6.13 13.07 3.15
CA ASP A 144 -6.27 11.61 3.25
C ASP A 144 -4.92 10.93 3.01
N VAL A 145 -3.94 11.27 3.85
CA VAL A 145 -2.58 10.76 3.87
C VAL A 145 -2.31 10.10 5.22
N PRO A 146 -1.72 8.88 5.29
CA PRO A 146 -1.36 8.27 6.54
C PRO A 146 -0.42 9.19 7.31
N GLY A 147 -0.79 9.52 8.55
CA GLY A 147 -0.06 10.50 9.36
C GLY A 147 1.45 10.20 9.46
N TYR A 148 1.87 8.93 9.43
CA TYR A 148 3.28 8.55 9.45
C TYR A 148 4.09 9.03 8.22
N LEU A 149 3.43 9.35 7.10
CA LEU A 149 4.08 10.01 5.94
C LEU A 149 4.25 11.52 6.14
N GLU A 150 3.51 12.09 7.10
CA GLU A 150 3.53 13.51 7.45
C GLU A 150 4.34 13.80 8.73
N GLU A 151 4.57 12.79 9.55
CA GLU A 151 5.34 12.86 10.79
C GLU A 151 6.84 13.01 10.49
N GLY A 152 7.52 13.99 11.10
CA GLY A 152 8.98 14.08 11.03
C GLY A 152 9.55 14.60 9.70
N ARG A 153 10.80 15.09 9.73
CA ARG A 153 11.49 15.56 8.51
C ARG A 153 12.09 14.39 7.72
N GLU A 154 12.51 13.34 8.42
CA GLU A 154 13.19 12.18 7.85
C GLU A 154 12.24 11.32 7.01
N GLU A 155 11.03 11.09 7.49
CA GLU A 155 9.99 10.33 6.79
C GLU A 155 9.52 11.06 5.53
N ARG A 156 9.39 12.39 5.60
CA ARG A 156 9.09 13.22 4.41
C ARG A 156 10.21 13.19 3.38
N GLU A 157 11.47 13.19 3.81
CA GLU A 157 12.60 13.05 2.89
C GLU A 157 12.63 11.66 2.26
N ARG A 158 12.32 10.62 3.04
CA ARG A 158 12.36 9.23 2.62
C ARG A 158 11.18 8.83 1.73
N PHE A 159 9.97 9.28 2.05
CA PHE A 159 8.71 8.89 1.43
C PHE A 159 7.97 10.03 0.74
N GLY A 160 8.58 11.21 0.59
CA GLY A 160 7.96 12.37 -0.05
C GLY A 160 7.43 12.06 -1.46
N TYR A 161 8.08 11.14 -2.18
CA TYR A 161 7.61 10.64 -3.48
C TYR A 161 6.23 9.97 -3.41
N MET A 162 5.78 9.46 -2.26
CA MET A 162 4.44 8.88 -2.14
C MET A 162 3.34 9.95 -2.07
N VAL A 163 3.70 11.18 -1.70
CA VAL A 163 2.77 12.28 -1.46
C VAL A 163 2.77 13.27 -2.63
N ASP A 164 3.95 13.60 -3.18
CA ASP A 164 4.08 14.53 -4.31
C ASP A 164 5.09 14.04 -5.36
N ARG A 165 4.68 14.09 -6.62
CA ARG A 165 5.43 13.63 -7.79
C ARG A 165 5.67 14.74 -8.83
N ARG A 166 5.25 15.98 -8.56
CA ARG A 166 5.22 17.07 -9.56
C ARG A 166 6.59 17.70 -9.86
N GLY A 167 7.62 17.32 -9.12
CA GLY A 167 8.98 17.83 -9.28
C GLY A 167 9.75 17.24 -10.47
N GLU A 168 10.88 17.86 -10.77
CA GLU A 168 11.88 17.32 -11.70
C GLU A 168 12.28 15.90 -11.27
N GLY A 169 12.29 14.96 -12.23
CA GLY A 169 12.55 13.55 -11.93
C GLY A 169 11.43 12.81 -11.21
N ALA A 170 10.24 13.42 -11.02
CA ALA A 170 9.06 12.79 -10.44
C ALA A 170 9.30 12.12 -9.06
N GLY A 171 10.20 12.67 -8.25
CA GLY A 171 10.57 12.13 -6.94
C GLY A 171 11.37 10.81 -6.98
N PHE A 172 11.89 10.41 -8.15
CA PHE A 172 12.80 9.28 -8.25
C PHE A 172 14.21 9.69 -7.82
N ARG A 173 14.80 8.93 -6.89
CA ARG A 173 16.12 9.23 -6.29
C ARG A 173 17.29 8.95 -7.24
N ASP A 174 17.10 8.13 -8.25
CA ASP A 174 18.09 7.76 -9.28
C ASP A 174 17.88 8.51 -10.60
N TRP A 175 17.15 9.63 -10.59
CA TRP A 175 17.01 10.50 -11.75
C TRP A 175 18.15 11.52 -11.82
N GLU A 176 18.93 11.46 -12.88
CA GLU A 176 19.92 12.46 -13.27
C GLU A 176 19.42 13.00 -14.62
N GLY A 177 18.99 14.27 -14.65
CA GLY A 177 18.33 14.90 -15.80
C GLY A 177 19.22 15.09 -17.02
#